data_AF-A0A1Q3K5V0-F1
#
_entry.id   AF-A0A1Q3K5V0-F1
#
_cell.length_a   1.000
_cell.length_b   1.000
_cell.length_c   1.000
_cell.angle_alpha   90.00
_cell.angle_beta   90.00
_cell.angle_gamma   90.00
#
_symmetry.space_group_name_H-M   'P 1'
#
loop_
_entity.id
_entity.type
_entity.pdbx_description
1 polymer ?
#
loop_
_entity_poly.entity_id
_entity_poly.type
_entity_poly.pdbx_seq_one_letter_code
_entity_poly.pdbx_strand_id
1 'polypeptide(L)'
;MAPLLLFFAAYMAAGIYVATAVLMAATVISMIVSRVWLGHISATLVLTTVLVVGFGALTLWLNDARFIKMKPTMVNLLFAIALGGGLLTGRNFLQLLLGQAFRLTEDGWRKLTYRWIGFFLAMAVLNEIVWRNFSEGTWASFKVFGILPITVIFAMLQVGLIHRHGLDTQDDGSQT
;
A
#
# COMPACT_ATOMS: atom_id res chain seq x y z
N MET A 1 -10.95 17.42 -2.20
CA MET A 1 -12.02 17.69 -3.19
C MET A 1 -11.47 18.18 -4.54
N ALA A 2 -10.54 19.14 -4.57
CA ALA A 2 -10.01 19.70 -5.83
C ALA A 2 -9.45 18.67 -6.86
N PRO A 3 -8.67 17.64 -6.48
CA PRO A 3 -8.16 16.66 -7.45
C PRO A 3 -9.26 15.80 -8.09
N LEU A 4 -10.32 15.51 -7.34
CA LEU A 4 -11.41 14.64 -7.79
C LEU A 4 -12.29 15.35 -8.83
N LEU A 5 -12.54 16.65 -8.65
CA LEU A 5 -13.28 17.45 -9.63
C LEU A 5 -12.54 17.54 -10.97
N LEU A 6 -11.22 17.74 -10.93
CA LEU A 6 -10.38 17.76 -12.13
C LEU A 6 -10.37 16.40 -12.85
N PHE A 7 -10.36 15.29 -12.09
CA PHE A 7 -10.48 13.94 -12.64
C PHE A 7 -11.79 13.75 -13.42
N PHE A 8 -12.94 14.09 -12.81
CA PHE A 8 -14.24 13.91 -13.47
C PHE A 8 -14.37 14.74 -14.74
N ALA A 9 -13.90 15.99 -14.73
CA ALA A 9 -13.88 16.85 -15.91
C ALA A 9 -13.03 16.24 -17.04
N ALA A 10 -11.82 15.79 -16.72
CA ALA A 10 -10.92 15.15 -17.69
C ALA A 10 -11.45 13.80 -18.20
N TYR A 11 -12.13 13.04 -17.34
CA TYR A 11 -12.76 11.76 -17.70
C TYR A 11 -13.85 11.93 -18.75
N MET A 12 -14.74 12.91 -18.56
CA MET A 12 -15.80 13.19 -19.51
C MET A 12 -15.26 13.71 -20.86
N ALA A 13 -14.15 14.45 -20.84
CA ALA A 13 -13.60 15.08 -22.05
C ALA A 13 -12.69 14.15 -22.87
N ALA A 14 -11.86 13.34 -22.22
CA ALA A 14 -10.73 12.66 -22.87
C ALA A 14 -10.53 11.20 -22.41
N GLY A 15 -11.47 10.66 -21.63
CA GLY A 15 -11.46 9.26 -21.20
C GLY A 15 -10.54 8.96 -20.01
N ILE A 16 -10.52 7.70 -19.61
CA ILE A 16 -9.96 7.24 -18.33
C ILE A 16 -8.45 7.45 -18.18
N TYR A 17 -7.68 7.35 -19.27
CA TYR A 17 -6.23 7.50 -19.23
C TYR A 17 -5.83 8.96 -18.96
N VAL A 18 -6.40 9.91 -19.70
CA VAL A 18 -6.14 11.34 -19.47
C VAL A 18 -6.64 11.77 -18.10
N ALA A 19 -7.81 11.29 -17.67
CA ALA A 19 -8.32 11.53 -16.32
C ALA A 19 -7.35 11.06 -15.24
N THR A 20 -6.81 9.85 -15.38
CA THR A 20 -5.85 9.28 -14.43
C THR A 20 -4.57 10.11 -14.37
N ALA A 21 -4.05 10.55 -15.53
CA ALA A 21 -2.88 11.43 -15.58
C ALA A 21 -3.13 12.77 -14.88
N VAL A 22 -4.28 13.39 -15.13
CA VAL A 22 -4.69 14.65 -14.51
C VAL A 22 -4.86 14.50 -13.00
N LEU A 23 -5.48 13.41 -12.54
CA LEU A 23 -5.63 13.11 -11.11
C LEU A 23 -4.28 12.97 -10.42
N MET A 24 -3.34 12.24 -11.02
CA MET A 24 -1.98 12.11 -10.47
C MET A 24 -1.30 13.46 -10.35
N ALA A 25 -1.30 14.26 -11.42
CA ALA A 25 -0.70 15.59 -11.42
C ALA A 25 -1.36 16.50 -10.35
N ALA A 26 -2.69 16.54 -10.30
CA ALA A 26 -3.44 17.34 -9.35
C ALA A 26 -3.18 16.91 -7.89
N THR A 27 -3.02 15.61 -7.63
CA THR A 27 -2.76 15.08 -6.28
C THR A 27 -1.34 15.44 -5.81
N VAL A 28 -0.34 15.34 -6.70
CA VAL A 28 1.04 15.78 -6.42
C VAL A 28 1.09 17.29 -6.18
N ILE A 29 0.46 18.09 -7.03
CA ILE A 29 0.39 19.54 -6.86
C ILE A 29 -0.30 19.89 -5.54
N SER A 30 -1.39 19.22 -5.20
CA SER A 30 -2.10 19.44 -3.93
C SER A 30 -1.21 19.12 -2.72
N MET A 31 -0.38 18.07 -2.79
CA MET A 31 0.59 17.76 -1.74
C MET A 31 1.67 18.84 -1.62
N ILE A 32 2.21 19.32 -2.74
CA ILE A 32 3.24 20.38 -2.76
C ILE A 32 2.67 21.69 -2.23
N VAL A 33 1.50 22.13 -2.71
CA VAL A 33 0.82 23.34 -2.23
C VAL A 33 0.53 23.23 -0.75
N SER A 34 0.03 22.08 -0.28
CA SER A 34 -0.18 21.84 1.15
C SER A 34 1.14 21.97 1.94
N ARG A 35 2.26 21.47 1.42
CA ARG A 35 3.57 21.57 2.09
C ARG A 35 4.07 23.01 2.18
N VAL A 36 3.85 23.82 1.15
CA VAL A 36 4.32 25.21 1.06
C VAL A 36 3.44 26.15 1.87
N TRP A 37 2.12 25.97 1.84
CA TRP A 37 1.17 26.86 2.52
C TRP A 37 0.90 26.50 3.98
N LEU A 38 0.74 25.21 4.30
CA LEU A 38 0.40 24.77 5.66
C LEU A 38 1.64 24.45 6.50
N GLY A 39 2.84 24.44 5.90
CA GLY A 39 4.11 24.11 6.57
C GLY A 39 4.26 22.65 6.99
N HIS A 40 3.17 21.88 7.05
CA HIS A 40 3.14 20.46 7.38
C HIS A 40 2.31 19.67 6.36
N ILE A 41 2.71 18.42 6.08
CA ILE A 41 1.91 17.49 5.27
C ILE A 41 1.24 16.49 6.23
N SER A 42 -0.05 16.21 6.07
CA SER A 42 -0.73 15.16 6.84
C SER A 42 -0.28 13.77 6.39
N ALA A 43 -0.20 12.81 7.32
CA ALA A 43 0.27 11.45 7.02
C ALA A 43 -0.63 10.79 5.95
N THR A 44 -1.93 11.03 6.08
CA THR A 44 -2.97 10.60 5.16
C THR A 44 -2.77 11.16 3.76
N LEU A 45 -2.35 12.43 3.63
CA LEU A 45 -2.12 13.06 2.33
C LEU A 45 -0.90 12.46 1.62
N VAL A 46 0.19 12.19 2.33
CA VAL A 46 1.35 11.50 1.76
C VAL A 46 0.97 10.10 1.29
N LEU A 47 0.33 9.30 2.16
CA LEU A 47 -0.08 7.95 1.83
C LEU A 47 -1.01 7.92 0.61
N THR A 48 -2.03 8.79 0.59
CA THR A 48 -2.96 8.92 -0.53
C THR A 48 -2.25 9.30 -1.82
N THR A 49 -1.32 10.27 -1.76
CA THR A 49 -0.56 10.70 -2.95
C THR A 49 0.28 9.57 -3.51
N VAL A 50 1.01 8.84 -2.66
CA VAL A 50 1.82 7.70 -3.09
C VAL A 50 0.96 6.61 -3.74
N LEU A 51 -0.19 6.29 -3.15
CA LEU A 51 -1.10 5.29 -3.72
C LEU A 51 -1.70 5.77 -5.05
N VAL A 52 -2.21 6.99 -5.12
CA VAL A 52 -2.81 7.54 -6.35
C VAL A 52 -1.79 7.61 -7.48
N VAL A 53 -0.59 8.12 -7.19
CA VAL A 53 0.49 8.21 -8.20
C VAL A 53 0.98 6.82 -8.59
N GLY A 54 1.19 5.93 -7.63
CA GLY A 54 1.69 4.58 -7.91
C GLY A 54 0.69 3.73 -8.69
N PHE A 55 -0.58 3.69 -8.26
CA PHE A 55 -1.63 2.97 -8.97
C PHE A 55 -1.99 3.64 -10.31
N GLY A 56 -1.99 4.98 -10.37
CA GLY A 56 -2.24 5.71 -11.62
C GLY A 56 -1.12 5.49 -12.64
N ALA A 57 0.15 5.54 -12.20
CA ALA A 57 1.30 5.27 -13.06
C ALA A 57 1.24 3.83 -13.58
N LEU A 58 0.92 2.89 -12.70
CA LEU A 58 0.68 1.50 -13.09
C LEU A 58 -0.45 1.42 -14.13
N THR A 59 -1.57 2.11 -13.92
CA THR A 59 -2.72 2.12 -14.85
C THR A 59 -2.37 2.66 -16.24
N LEU A 60 -1.56 3.73 -16.31
CA LEU A 60 -1.10 4.29 -17.59
C LEU A 60 -0.07 3.40 -18.30
N TRP A 61 0.78 2.70 -17.55
CA TRP A 61 1.90 1.93 -18.11
C TRP A 61 1.48 0.54 -18.62
N LEU A 62 0.39 -0.02 -18.10
CA LEU A 62 -0.04 -1.41 -18.31
C LEU A 62 -0.66 -1.77 -19.69
N ASN A 63 -0.31 -1.09 -20.79
CA ASN A 63 -0.99 -1.26 -22.08
C ASN A 63 -0.50 -2.47 -22.92
N ASP A 64 -0.10 -3.60 -22.31
CA ASP A 64 0.39 -4.81 -23.01
C ASP A 64 0.14 -6.12 -22.22
N ALA A 65 0.19 -7.29 -22.86
CA ALA A 65 -0.03 -8.61 -22.25
C ALA A 65 1.12 -9.05 -21.30
N ARG A 66 2.38 -8.66 -21.58
CA ARG A 66 3.52 -8.93 -20.67
C ARG A 66 3.36 -8.25 -19.31
N PHE A 67 2.59 -7.17 -19.28
CA PHE A 67 2.30 -6.38 -18.09
C PHE A 67 1.39 -7.08 -17.08
N ILE A 68 0.59 -8.07 -17.50
CA ILE A 68 -0.29 -8.84 -16.60
C ILE A 68 0.53 -9.59 -15.51
N LYS A 69 1.74 -10.04 -15.86
CA LYS A 69 2.62 -10.77 -14.94
C LYS A 69 3.45 -9.87 -14.03
N MET A 70 3.77 -8.66 -14.48
CA MET A 70 4.50 -7.65 -13.70
C MET A 70 3.60 -6.84 -12.74
N LYS A 71 2.28 -6.79 -12.99
CA LYS A 71 1.28 -6.14 -12.11
C LYS A 71 1.53 -6.43 -10.61
N PRO A 72 1.64 -7.70 -10.16
CA PRO A 72 1.81 -8.00 -8.75
C PRO A 72 3.15 -7.51 -8.19
N THR A 73 4.25 -7.65 -8.94
CA THR A 73 5.57 -7.16 -8.53
C THR A 73 5.54 -5.65 -8.29
N MET A 74 4.96 -4.89 -9.22
CA MET A 74 4.90 -3.44 -9.13
C MET A 74 4.03 -2.96 -7.96
N VAL A 75 2.87 -3.59 -7.75
CA VAL A 75 1.98 -3.26 -6.62
C VAL A 75 2.67 -3.57 -5.29
N ASN A 76 3.30 -4.74 -5.16
CA ASN A 76 4.02 -5.11 -3.94
C ASN A 76 5.18 -4.15 -3.66
N LEU A 77 5.96 -3.79 -4.69
CA LEU A 77 7.04 -2.83 -4.54
C LEU A 77 6.53 -1.44 -4.15
N LEU A 78 5.40 -0.99 -4.72
CA LEU A 78 4.76 0.26 -4.34
C LEU A 78 4.36 0.27 -2.87
N PHE A 79 3.72 -0.80 -2.38
CA PHE A 79 3.38 -0.91 -0.95
C PHE A 79 4.63 -0.95 -0.06
N ALA A 80 5.68 -1.67 -0.45
CA ALA A 80 6.93 -1.71 0.28
C ALA A 80 7.58 -0.31 0.38
N ILE A 81 7.63 0.43 -0.74
CA ILE A 81 8.16 1.80 -0.77
C ILE A 81 7.28 2.75 0.04
N ALA A 82 5.95 2.63 -0.07
CA ALA A 82 5.02 3.47 0.69
C ALA A 82 5.20 3.27 2.20
N LEU A 83 5.23 2.02 2.66
CA LEU A 83 5.43 1.69 4.07
C LEU A 83 6.83 2.10 4.55
N GLY A 84 7.88 1.86 3.75
CA GLY A 84 9.25 2.24 4.07
C GLY A 84 9.44 3.75 4.15
N GLY A 85 8.87 4.49 3.18
CA GLY A 85 8.87 5.95 3.16
C GLY A 85 8.12 6.55 4.35
N GLY A 86 6.98 5.98 4.74
CA GLY A 86 6.28 6.36 5.96
C GLY A 86 7.19 6.23 7.19
N LEU A 87 7.88 5.10 7.32
CA LEU A 87 8.76 4.83 8.45
C LEU A 87 9.95 5.80 8.54
N LEU A 88 10.55 6.17 7.40
CA LEU A 88 11.60 7.20 7.31
C LEU A 88 11.10 8.58 7.73
N THR A 89 9.83 8.87 7.49
CA THR A 89 9.19 10.14 7.89
C THR A 89 8.76 10.11 9.37
N GLY A 90 9.05 9.02 10.09
CA GLY A 90 8.61 8.80 11.48
C GLY A 90 7.11 8.53 11.61
N ARG A 91 6.42 8.23 10.51
CA ARG A 91 4.95 8.07 10.48
C ARG A 91 4.57 6.66 10.07
N ASN A 92 3.85 5.96 10.95
CA ASN A 92 3.46 4.59 10.65
C ASN A 92 2.18 4.54 9.78
N PHE A 93 2.35 4.40 8.46
CA PHE A 93 1.20 4.30 7.54
C PHE A 93 0.36 3.04 7.77
N LEU A 94 0.97 1.96 8.26
CA LEU A 94 0.23 0.74 8.60
C LEU A 94 -0.69 0.98 9.80
N GLN A 95 -0.24 1.73 10.80
CA GLN A 95 -1.07 2.20 11.91
C GLN A 95 -2.22 3.08 11.42
N LEU A 96 -1.98 3.91 10.40
CA LEU A 96 -3.03 4.76 9.84
C LEU A 96 -4.15 3.95 9.16
N LEU A 97 -3.81 2.81 8.55
CA LEU A 97 -4.74 1.94 7.84
C LEU A 97 -5.42 0.91 8.76
N LEU A 98 -4.66 0.32 9.69
CA LEU A 98 -5.11 -0.80 10.54
C LEU A 98 -5.33 -0.40 12.00
N GLY A 99 -5.04 0.85 12.39
CA GLY A 99 -5.19 1.31 13.77
C GLY A 99 -6.62 1.31 14.28
N GLN A 100 -7.61 1.21 13.38
CA GLN A 100 -9.01 0.97 13.75
C GLN A 100 -9.30 -0.51 14.06
N ALA A 101 -8.56 -1.44 13.46
CA ALA A 101 -8.75 -2.88 13.64
C ALA A 101 -8.01 -3.40 14.89
N PHE A 102 -6.81 -2.86 15.17
CA PHE A 102 -5.99 -3.30 16.30
C PHE A 102 -5.33 -2.09 17.00
N ARG A 103 -5.16 -2.17 18.32
CA ARG A 103 -4.39 -1.19 19.10
C ARG A 103 -3.06 -1.81 19.50
N LEU A 104 -1.97 -1.32 18.91
CA LEU A 104 -0.61 -1.73 19.26
C LEU A 104 0.18 -0.55 19.84
N THR A 105 1.20 -0.87 20.63
CA THR A 105 2.26 0.07 21.01
C THR A 105 3.00 0.61 19.79
N GLU A 106 3.62 1.79 19.91
CA GLU A 106 4.38 2.42 18.82
C GLU A 106 5.52 1.53 18.29
N ASP A 107 6.22 0.83 19.19
CA ASP A 107 7.23 -0.17 18.84
C ASP A 107 6.63 -1.39 18.13
N GLY A 108 5.44 -1.82 18.55
CA GLY A 108 4.67 -2.88 17.91
C GLY A 108 4.35 -2.52 16.46
N TRP A 109 3.88 -1.30 16.24
CA TRP A 109 3.61 -0.76 14.90
C TRP A 109 4.86 -0.71 14.03
N ARG A 110 6.00 -0.21 14.53
CA ARG A 110 7.25 -0.18 13.75
C ARG A 110 7.70 -1.58 13.35
N LYS A 111 7.70 -2.54 14.29
CA LYS A 111 8.07 -3.94 14.00
C LYS A 111 7.11 -4.58 13.00
N LEU A 112 5.81 -4.32 13.13
CA LEU A 112 4.80 -4.82 12.20
C LEU A 112 5.04 -4.26 10.80
N THR A 113 5.27 -2.95 10.66
CA THR A 113 5.59 -2.32 9.38
C THR A 113 6.84 -2.90 8.73
N TYR A 114 7.92 -3.15 9.49
CA TYR A 114 9.13 -3.80 8.95
C TYR A 114 8.83 -5.19 8.39
N ARG A 115 8.02 -6.00 9.10
CA ARG A 115 7.62 -7.33 8.63
C ARG A 115 6.77 -7.26 7.37
N TRP A 116 5.86 -6.29 7.27
CA TRP A 116 5.05 -6.06 6.07
C TRP A 116 5.89 -5.59 4.88
N ILE A 117 6.86 -4.67 5.08
CA ILE A 117 7.81 -4.28 4.03
C ILE A 117 8.55 -5.51 3.52
N GLY A 118 9.11 -6.33 4.43
CA GLY A 118 9.80 -7.57 4.07
C GLY A 118 8.91 -8.55 3.31
N PHE A 119 7.65 -8.71 3.74
CA PHE A 119 6.67 -9.55 3.07
C PHE A 119 6.37 -9.09 1.65
N PHE A 120 6.08 -7.79 1.45
CA PHE A 120 5.83 -7.24 0.12
C PHE A 120 7.05 -7.38 -0.80
N LEU A 121 8.27 -7.12 -0.30
CA LEU A 121 9.50 -7.32 -1.07
C LEU A 121 9.71 -8.80 -1.42
N ALA A 122 9.53 -9.71 -0.47
CA ALA A 122 9.63 -11.14 -0.72
C ALA A 122 8.61 -11.60 -1.76
N MET A 123 7.37 -11.12 -1.68
CA MET A 123 6.33 -11.41 -2.66
C MET A 123 6.63 -10.83 -4.05
N ALA A 124 7.26 -9.65 -4.12
CA ALA A 124 7.71 -9.06 -5.38
C ALA A 124 8.80 -9.92 -6.03
N VAL A 125 9.83 -10.30 -5.26
CA VAL A 125 10.93 -11.18 -5.73
C VAL A 125 10.39 -12.55 -6.13
N LEU A 126 9.52 -13.14 -5.32
CA LEU A 126 8.94 -14.45 -5.59
C LEU A 126 8.10 -14.45 -6.85
N ASN A 127 7.26 -13.42 -7.06
CA ASN A 127 6.53 -13.27 -8.32
C ASN A 127 7.50 -13.17 -9.50
N GLU A 128 8.56 -12.35 -9.38
CA GLU A 128 9.58 -12.16 -10.42
C GLU A 128 10.28 -13.46 -10.81
N ILE A 129 10.64 -14.29 -9.84
CA ILE A 129 11.22 -15.62 -10.07
C ILE A 129 10.22 -16.53 -10.78
N VAL A 130 8.96 -16.57 -10.31
CA VAL A 130 7.96 -17.50 -10.84
C VAL A 130 7.60 -17.17 -12.29
N TRP A 131 7.33 -15.90 -12.61
CA TRP A 131 6.89 -15.57 -13.97
C TRP A 131 8.02 -15.62 -15.01
N ARG A 132 9.29 -15.45 -14.59
CA ARG A 132 10.46 -15.54 -15.47
C ARG A 132 10.92 -16.97 -15.75
N ASN A 133 10.77 -17.87 -14.79
CA ASN A 133 11.32 -19.22 -14.89
C ASN A 133 10.27 -20.30 -15.19
N PHE A 134 8.98 -20.02 -15.03
CA PHE A 134 7.91 -21.02 -15.18
C PHE A 134 6.88 -20.64 -16.24
N SER A 135 6.10 -21.64 -16.67
CA SER A 135 5.02 -21.46 -17.65
C SER A 135 3.83 -20.66 -17.09
N GLU A 136 2.96 -20.17 -17.98
CA GLU A 136 1.76 -19.42 -17.59
C GLU A 136 0.81 -20.21 -16.70
N GLY A 137 0.64 -21.50 -16.97
CA GLY A 137 -0.19 -22.39 -16.16
C GLY A 137 0.37 -22.50 -14.74
N THR A 138 1.67 -22.75 -14.58
CA THR A 138 2.32 -22.82 -13.27
C THR A 138 2.25 -21.49 -12.53
N TRP A 139 2.44 -20.36 -13.22
CA TRP A 139 2.32 -19.03 -12.62
C TRP A 139 0.89 -18.71 -12.15
N ALA A 140 -0.13 -19.06 -12.94
CA ALA A 140 -1.52 -18.87 -12.57
C ALA A 140 -1.91 -19.73 -11.36
N SER A 141 -1.50 -21.01 -11.35
CA SER A 141 -1.67 -21.89 -10.20
C SER A 141 -0.91 -21.39 -8.98
N PHE A 142 0.31 -20.91 -9.13
CA PHE A 142 1.09 -20.33 -8.04
C PHE A 142 0.41 -19.09 -7.43
N LYS A 143 -0.21 -18.25 -8.26
CA LYS A 143 -0.98 -17.10 -7.76
C LYS A 143 -2.15 -17.51 -6.88
N VAL A 144 -2.88 -18.55 -7.27
CA VAL A 144 -4.06 -18.99 -6.53
C VAL A 144 -3.68 -19.85 -5.32
N PHE A 145 -2.81 -20.83 -5.51
CA PHE A 145 -2.49 -21.85 -4.51
C PHE A 145 -1.19 -21.59 -3.75
N GLY A 146 -0.26 -20.81 -4.28
CA GLY A 146 1.00 -20.45 -3.60
C GLY A 146 0.86 -19.21 -2.72
N ILE A 147 0.24 -18.14 -3.25
CA ILE A 147 0.10 -16.87 -2.51
C ILE A 147 -0.79 -17.02 -1.27
N LEU A 148 -1.88 -17.79 -1.39
CA LEU A 148 -2.84 -18.00 -0.30
C LEU A 148 -2.19 -18.59 0.96
N PRO A 149 -1.53 -19.77 0.92
CA PRO A 149 -0.86 -20.33 2.10
C PRO A 149 0.29 -19.45 2.59
N ILE A 150 1.05 -18.80 1.70
CA ILE A 150 2.08 -17.84 2.10
C ILE A 150 1.48 -16.69 2.93
N THR A 151 0.34 -16.16 2.50
CA THR A 151 -0.37 -15.08 3.19
C THR A 151 -0.93 -15.56 4.52
N VAL A 152 -1.48 -16.78 4.58
CA VAL A 152 -1.98 -17.38 5.83
C VAL A 152 -0.85 -17.57 6.83
N ILE A 153 0.27 -18.16 6.41
CA ILE A 153 1.45 -18.34 7.27
C ILE A 153 1.95 -16.98 7.76
N PHE A 154 2.04 -16.00 6.88
CA PHE A 154 2.44 -14.65 7.26
C PHE A 154 1.48 -14.03 8.29
N ALA A 155 0.17 -14.17 8.08
CA ALA A 155 -0.84 -13.68 9.02
C ALA A 155 -0.68 -14.35 10.40
N MET A 156 -0.51 -15.68 10.43
CA MET A 156 -0.25 -16.43 11.67
C MET A 156 1.02 -15.94 12.39
N LEU A 157 2.10 -15.67 11.65
CA LEU A 157 3.34 -15.11 12.20
C LEU A 157 3.17 -13.70 12.78
N GLN A 158 2.16 -12.94 12.34
CA GLN A 158 1.84 -11.63 12.91
C GLN A 158 1.02 -11.75 14.20
N VAL A 159 0.19 -12.79 14.37
CA VAL A 159 -0.67 -12.95 15.56
C VAL A 159 0.14 -12.87 16.86
N GLY A 160 1.27 -13.56 16.96
CA GLY A 160 2.11 -13.51 18.17
C GLY A 160 2.72 -12.13 18.44
N LEU A 161 3.04 -11.35 17.39
CA LEU A 161 3.53 -9.99 17.56
C LEU A 161 2.42 -9.05 18.02
N ILE A 162 1.24 -9.19 17.41
CA ILE A 162 0.03 -8.43 17.74
C ILE A 162 -0.40 -8.71 19.17
N HIS A 163 -0.40 -9.96 19.63
CA HIS A 163 -0.72 -10.28 21.01
C HIS A 163 0.32 -9.74 22.01
N ARG A 164 1.61 -9.78 21.65
CA ARG A 164 2.69 -9.33 22.55
C ARG A 164 2.77 -7.80 22.69
N HIS A 165 2.36 -7.07 21.65
CA HIS A 165 2.40 -5.60 21.62
C HIS A 165 1.00 -4.98 21.57
N GLY A 166 -0.03 -5.82 21.66
CA GLY A 166 -1.42 -5.43 21.74
C GLY A 166 -1.61 -4.72 23.06
N LEU A 167 -2.20 -3.53 22.99
CA LEU A 167 -2.73 -2.90 24.17
C LEU A 167 -4.00 -3.70 24.47
N ASP A 168 -3.88 -4.73 25.32
CA ASP A 168 -5.04 -5.41 25.87
C ASP A 168 -5.97 -4.32 26.38
N THR A 169 -7.25 -4.40 26.02
CA THR A 169 -8.30 -3.62 26.66
C THR A 169 -8.42 -4.12 28.10
N GLN A 170 -7.49 -3.72 28.94
CA GLN A 170 -7.58 -3.81 30.39
C GLN A 170 -7.92 -2.40 30.87
N ASP A 171 -9.19 -2.01 30.65
CA ASP A 171 -9.93 -1.04 31.47
C ASP A 171 -11.35 -0.92 30.91
N ASP A 172 -12.22 -1.83 31.34
CA ASP A 172 -13.60 -1.45 31.75
C ASP A 172 -14.23 -2.59 32.56
N GLY A 173 -13.71 -2.80 33.78
CA GLY A 173 -14.20 -3.83 34.68
C GLY A 173 -13.99 -3.56 36.17
N SER A 174 -13.64 -2.33 36.56
CA SER A 174 -13.59 -1.94 37.97
C SER A 174 -13.95 -0.47 38.14
N GLN A 175 -15.21 -0.22 38.47
CA GLN A 175 -15.69 0.70 39.51
C GLN A 175 -17.23 0.73 39.44
N THR A 176 -17.90 -0.09 40.25
CA THR A 176 -18.61 0.24 41.51
C THR A 176 -20.12 0.34 41.29
#